data_AF-A0A7V3FU64-F1
#
_entry.id   AF-A0A7V3FU64-F1
#
_cell.length_a   1.000
_cell.length_b   1.000
_cell.length_c   1.000
_cell.angle_alpha   90.00
_cell.angle_beta   90.00
_cell.angle_gamma   90.00
#
_symmetry.space_group_name_H-M   'P 1'
#
loop_
_entity.id
_entity.type
_entity.pdbx_description
1 polymer ?
#
loop_
_entity_poly.entity_id
_entity_poly.type
_entity_poly.pdbx_seq_one_letter_code
_entity_poly.pdbx_strand_id
1 'polypeptide(L)'
;MEFHDDYPQYELMAHHSEEEGKKARRKLWNVFWIMLVITIFELIIGFLAPGQGWSGTTWLKVLFITLTIAKAGYIVIQFMHLGHEVKFFKYAILVP
;
A
#
# COMPACT_ATOMS: atom_id res chain seq x y z
N MET A 1 37.15 -25.83 -18.37
CA MET A 1 37.75 -25.11 -17.23
C MET A 1 36.71 -24.06 -16.84
N GLU A 2 35.94 -24.31 -15.78
CA GLU A 2 35.07 -23.29 -15.22
C GLU A 2 35.94 -22.20 -14.62
N PHE A 3 35.65 -20.94 -14.96
CA PHE A 3 36.37 -19.79 -14.44
C PHE A 3 35.93 -19.58 -12.99
N HIS A 4 36.66 -20.18 -12.05
CA HIS A 4 36.49 -19.96 -10.62
C HIS A 4 37.28 -18.70 -10.23
N ASP A 5 36.55 -17.62 -10.00
CA ASP A 5 37.08 -16.38 -9.46
C ASP A 5 37.03 -16.43 -7.93
N ASP A 6 38.14 -16.12 -7.25
CA ASP A 6 38.25 -16.06 -5.78
C ASP A 6 37.60 -14.80 -5.17
N TYR A 7 37.07 -13.88 -5.99
CA TYR A 7 36.31 -12.74 -5.47
C TYR A 7 34.92 -13.17 -4.97
N PRO A 8 34.43 -12.57 -3.86
CA PRO A 8 33.08 -12.84 -3.37
C PRO A 8 32.03 -12.48 -4.43
N GLN A 9 31.24 -13.48 -4.85
CA GLN A 9 30.16 -13.36 -5.83
C GLN A 9 28.97 -12.57 -5.25
N TYR A 10 29.09 -11.25 -5.24
CA TYR A 10 28.08 -10.33 -4.71
C TYR A 10 26.73 -10.45 -5.42
N GLU A 11 26.73 -10.77 -6.71
CA GLU A 11 25.51 -10.96 -7.50
C GLU A 11 24.67 -12.13 -6.96
N LEU A 12 25.34 -13.20 -6.55
CA LEU A 12 24.68 -14.40 -6.03
C LEU A 12 24.18 -14.20 -4.59
N MET A 13 24.93 -13.44 -3.78
CA MET A 13 24.60 -13.14 -2.39
C MET A 13 23.43 -12.13 -2.26
N ALA A 14 23.19 -11.31 -3.29
CA ALA A 14 22.07 -10.37 -3.34
C ALA A 14 20.74 -11.02 -3.77
N HIS A 15 20.74 -12.31 -4.15
CA HIS A 15 19.50 -13.02 -4.45
C HIS A 15 18.71 -13.29 -3.16
N HIS A 16 17.69 -12.47 -2.94
CA HIS A 16 16.64 -12.77 -1.96
C HIS A 16 16.10 -14.19 -2.18
N SER A 17 16.02 -14.96 -1.10
CA SER A 17 15.49 -16.32 -1.18
C SER A 17 14.03 -16.31 -1.68
N GLU A 18 13.63 -17.34 -2.43
CA GLU A 18 12.24 -17.50 -2.90
C GLU A 18 11.23 -17.45 -1.74
N GLU A 19 11.62 -17.95 -0.56
CA GLU A 19 10.86 -17.90 0.68
C GLU A 19 10.51 -16.44 1.08
N GLU A 20 11.46 -15.52 1.00
CA GLU A 20 11.27 -14.09 1.29
C GLU A 20 10.38 -13.42 0.25
N GLY A 21 10.64 -13.70 -1.03
CA GLY A 21 9.83 -13.18 -2.14
C GLY A 21 8.36 -13.59 -2.04
N LYS A 22 8.09 -14.85 -1.65
CA LYS A 22 6.72 -15.35 -1.46
C LYS A 22 5.96 -14.62 -0.35
N LYS A 23 6.63 -14.30 0.76
CA LYS A 23 6.04 -13.51 1.86
C LYS A 23 5.70 -12.08 1.42
N ALA A 24 6.61 -11.43 0.68
CA ALA A 24 6.39 -10.09 0.14
C ALA A 24 5.19 -10.05 -0.83
N ARG A 25 5.14 -11.01 -1.78
CA ARG A 25 4.02 -11.14 -2.73
C ARG A 25 2.68 -11.36 -2.00
N ARG A 26 2.65 -12.21 -0.97
CA ARG A 26 1.44 -12.45 -0.18
C ARG A 26 0.97 -11.18 0.56
N LYS A 27 1.90 -10.41 1.13
CA LYS A 27 1.57 -9.13 1.77
C LYS A 27 0.96 -8.14 0.77
N LEU A 28 1.56 -8.03 -0.42
CA LEU A 28 1.06 -7.18 -1.51
C LEU A 28 -0.38 -7.53 -1.89
N TRP A 29 -0.68 -8.81 -2.10
CA TRP A 29 -2.04 -9.28 -2.41
C TRP A 29 -3.04 -8.98 -1.29
N ASN A 30 -2.66 -9.16 -0.03
CA ASN A 30 -3.54 -8.86 1.10
C ASN A 30 -3.91 -7.37 1.14
N VAL A 31 -2.91 -6.49 1.00
CA VAL A 31 -3.12 -5.04 1.02
C VAL A 31 -3.96 -4.62 -0.19
N PHE A 32 -3.67 -5.17 -1.38
CA PHE A 32 -4.46 -4.91 -2.59
C PHE A 32 -5.94 -5.24 -2.39
N TRP A 33 -6.28 -6.42 -1.89
CA TRP A 33 -7.68 -6.82 -1.71
C TRP A 33 -8.41 -5.96 -0.67
N ILE A 34 -7.75 -5.63 0.44
CA ILE A 34 -8.32 -4.71 1.45
C ILE A 34 -8.64 -3.36 0.81
N MET A 35 -7.68 -2.80 0.08
CA MET A 35 -7.82 -1.50 -0.57
C MET A 35 -8.88 -1.50 -1.67
N LEU A 36 -8.97 -2.58 -2.43
CA LEU A 36 -9.98 -2.76 -3.47
C LEU A 36 -11.39 -2.77 -2.86
N VAL A 37 -11.60 -3.57 -1.81
CA VAL A 37 -12.92 -3.68 -1.15
C VAL A 37 -13.38 -2.32 -0.61
N ILE A 38 -12.51 -1.59 0.09
CA ILE A 38 -12.86 -0.26 0.62
C ILE A 38 -13.17 0.73 -0.53
N THR A 39 -12.50 0.60 -1.68
CA THR A 39 -12.73 1.46 -2.85
C THR A 39 -14.02 1.13 -3.57
N ILE A 40 -14.35 -0.14 -3.73
CA ILE A 40 -15.64 -0.57 -4.27
C ILE A 40 -16.78 -0.08 -3.36
N PHE A 41 -16.62 -0.21 -2.05
CA PHE A 41 -17.61 0.26 -1.07
C PHE A 41 -17.88 1.77 -1.20
N GLU A 42 -16.83 2.59 -1.28
CA GLU A 42 -16.96 4.03 -1.53
C GLU A 42 -17.69 4.33 -2.85
N LEU A 43 -17.32 3.65 -3.93
CA LEU A 43 -17.95 3.88 -5.23
C LEU A 43 -19.45 3.54 -5.20
N ILE A 44 -19.83 2.46 -4.52
CA ILE A 44 -21.25 2.09 -4.35
C ILE A 44 -22.00 3.18 -3.58
N ILE A 45 -21.45 3.67 -2.46
CA ILE A 45 -22.05 4.76 -1.68
C ILE A 45 -22.19 6.03 -2.54
N GLY A 46 -21.13 6.39 -3.28
CA GLY A 46 -21.14 7.54 -4.18
C GLY A 46 -22.17 7.42 -5.30
N PHE A 47 -22.34 6.21 -5.84
CA PHE A 47 -23.31 5.93 -6.89
C PHE A 47 -24.76 5.97 -6.40
N LEU A 48 -25.02 5.53 -5.16
CA LEU A 48 -26.36 5.56 -4.55
C LEU A 48 -26.75 6.95 -4.00
N ALA A 49 -25.78 7.81 -3.72
CA ALA A 49 -26.01 9.11 -3.09
C ALA A 49 -26.98 10.05 -3.86
N PRO A 50 -26.96 10.15 -5.21
CA PRO A 50 -27.94 10.92 -5.97
C PRO A 50 -29.37 10.40 -5.83
N GLY A 51 -29.56 9.07 -5.82
CA GLY A 51 -30.88 8.44 -5.72
C GLY A 51 -31.52 8.58 -4.33
N GLN A 52 -30.71 8.76 -3.29
CA GLN A 52 -31.17 8.96 -1.90
C GLN A 52 -31.24 10.44 -1.49
N GLY A 53 -30.90 11.38 -2.38
CA GLY A 53 -30.82 12.82 -2.05
C GLY A 53 -29.66 13.18 -1.11
N TRP A 54 -28.67 12.29 -0.95
CA TRP A 54 -27.47 12.51 -0.13
C TRP A 54 -26.37 13.26 -0.88
N SER A 55 -26.57 13.52 -2.17
CA SER A 55 -25.64 14.29 -3.00
C SER A 55 -25.31 15.63 -2.35
N GLY A 56 -24.02 15.89 -2.14
CA GLY A 56 -23.54 17.16 -1.59
C GLY A 56 -23.65 17.30 -0.07
N THR A 57 -24.17 16.30 0.66
CA THR A 57 -24.25 16.34 2.13
C THR A 57 -22.87 16.37 2.79
N THR A 58 -22.75 17.09 3.91
CA THR A 58 -21.48 17.23 4.65
C THR A 58 -20.95 15.89 5.15
N TRP A 59 -21.83 15.00 5.62
CA TRP A 59 -21.41 13.69 6.12
C TRP A 59 -20.77 12.83 5.02
N LEU A 60 -21.31 12.89 3.79
CA LEU A 60 -20.78 12.14 2.65
C LEU A 60 -19.38 12.66 2.29
N LYS A 61 -19.20 13.97 2.22
CA LYS A 61 -17.89 14.59 1.97
C LYS A 61 -16.85 14.19 3.01
N VAL A 62 -17.23 14.25 4.30
CA VAL A 62 -16.35 13.86 5.40
C VAL A 62 -15.97 12.37 5.31
N LEU A 63 -16.93 11.51 4.97
CA LEU A 63 -16.69 10.07 4.77
C LEU A 63 -15.62 9.82 3.69
N PHE A 64 -15.80 10.40 2.50
CA PHE A 64 -14.86 10.22 1.38
C PHE A 64 -13.48 10.80 1.68
N ILE A 65 -13.39 11.98 2.28
CA ILE A 65 -12.09 12.58 2.66
C ILE A 65 -11.38 11.70 3.69
N THR A 66 -12.10 11.26 4.73
CA THR A 66 -11.52 10.46 5.81
C THR A 66 -11.03 9.11 5.29
N LEU A 67 -11.83 8.42 4.49
CA LEU A 67 -11.44 7.16 3.89
C LEU A 67 -10.28 7.33 2.90
N THR A 68 -10.22 8.42 2.15
CA THR A 68 -9.09 8.72 1.25
C THR A 68 -7.77 8.87 2.02
N ILE A 69 -7.79 9.63 3.13
CA ILE A 69 -6.62 9.81 3.99
C ILE A 69 -6.22 8.47 4.64
N ALA A 70 -7.19 7.72 5.16
CA ALA A 70 -6.94 6.42 5.79
C ALA A 70 -6.31 5.43 4.80
N LYS A 71 -6.80 5.40 3.56
CA LYS A 71 -6.26 4.61 2.46
C LYS A 71 -4.84 4.97 2.11
N ALA A 72 -4.57 6.27 1.94
CA ALA A 72 -3.22 6.75 1.65
C ALA A 72 -2.24 6.36 2.77
N GLY A 73 -2.62 6.60 4.03
CA GLY A 73 -1.82 6.18 5.19
C GLY A 73 -1.56 4.68 5.24
N TYR A 74 -2.58 3.86 4.99
CA TYR A 74 -2.45 2.41 4.97
C TYR A 74 -1.50 1.91 3.86
N ILE A 75 -1.61 2.46 2.65
CA ILE A 75 -0.71 2.15 1.53
C ILE A 75 0.73 2.52 1.88
N VAL A 76 0.97 3.74 2.38
CA VAL A 76 2.33 4.21 2.72
C VAL A 76 2.99 3.33 3.77
N ILE A 77 2.28 2.99 4.85
CA ILE A 77 2.81 2.14 5.92
C ILE A 77 3.12 0.72 5.41
N GLN A 78 2.27 0.16 4.54
CA GLN A 78 2.39 -1.23 4.13
C GLN A 78 3.31 -1.46 2.92
N PHE A 79 3.30 -0.59 1.91
CA PHE A 79 4.03 -0.77 0.67
C PHE A 79 5.41 -0.13 0.65
N MET A 80 5.59 1.01 1.31
CA MET A 80 6.87 1.71 1.24
C MET A 80 7.92 1.13 2.19
N HIS A 81 7.64 0.00 2.86
CA HIS A 81 8.47 -0.57 3.93
C HIS A 81 8.79 0.40 5.08
N LEU A 82 8.14 1.58 5.07
CA LEU A 82 8.33 2.65 6.04
C LEU A 82 7.90 2.27 7.45
N GLY A 83 7.23 1.13 7.65
CA GLY A 83 6.91 0.59 8.96
C GLY A 83 8.12 0.48 9.90
N HIS A 84 9.31 0.16 9.36
CA HIS A 84 10.55 0.00 10.15
C HIS A 84 11.61 1.08 9.89
N GLU A 85 11.34 2.01 8.97
CA GLU A 85 12.25 3.08 8.56
C GLU A 85 12.28 4.25 9.55
N VAL A 86 13.27 5.13 9.38
CA VAL A 86 13.45 6.34 10.19
C VAL A 86 12.22 7.25 10.13
N LYS A 87 11.80 7.75 11.30
CA LYS A 87 10.58 8.55 11.48
C LYS A 87 10.48 9.73 10.49
N PHE A 88 11.61 10.36 10.15
CA PHE A 88 11.67 11.45 9.19
C PHE A 88 11.16 11.05 7.79
N PHE A 89 11.56 9.90 7.26
CA PHE A 89 11.08 9.41 5.96
C PHE A 89 9.58 9.11 5.97
N LYS A 90 9.03 8.69 7.12
CA LYS A 90 7.57 8.50 7.26
C LYS A 90 6.83 9.83 7.14
N TYR A 91 7.25 10.85 7.90
CA TYR A 91 6.60 12.16 7.87
C TYR A 91 6.81 12.89 6.54
N ALA A 92 7.96 12.72 5.88
CA ALA A 92 8.24 13.32 4.58
C ALA A 92 7.29 12.83 3.46
N ILE A 93 6.68 11.66 3.60
CA ILE A 93 5.72 11.10 2.61
C ILE A 93 4.27 11.20 3.09
N LEU A 94 4.04 11.23 4.41
CA LEU A 94 2.69 11.28 4.98
C LEU A 94 2.13 12.70 5.16
N VAL A 95 3.00 13.71 5.24
CA VAL A 95 2.65 15.14 5.41
C VAL A 95 2.55 15.97 4.11
N PRO A 96 3.27 15.69 2.99
CA PRO A 96 3.30 16.57 1.84
C PRO A 96 1.99 16.56 1.02
#